data_AF-A0A9E2Q2P7-F1
#
_entry.id   AF-A0A9E2Q2P7-F1
#
_cell.length_a   1.000
_cell.length_b   1.000
_cell.length_c   1.000
_cell.angle_alpha   90.00
_cell.angle_beta   90.00
_cell.angle_gamma   90.00
#
_symmetry.space_group_name_H-M   'P 1'
#
loop_
_entity.id
_entity.type
_entity.pdbx_description
1 polymer ?
#
loop_
_entity_poly.entity_id
_entity_poly.type
_entity_poly.pdbx_seq_one_letter_code
_entity_poly.pdbx_strand_id
1 'polypeptide(L)' 'MKIAPIHEAQLLTYLKLTNLKLGFLLNWNVPLMKDGIKRMVNSLKE' A
#
# COMPACT_ATOMS: atom_id res chain seq x y z
N MET A 1 8.48 5.12 -13.30
CA MET A 1 8.88 3.99 -12.42
C MET A 1 7.62 3.45 -11.76
N LYS A 2 7.45 2.12 -11.68
CA LYS A 2 6.25 1.48 -11.12
C LYS A 2 6.56 0.92 -9.74
N ILE A 3 5.54 0.81 -8.88
CA ILE A 3 5.66 0.11 -7.60
C ILE A 3 5.94 -1.37 -7.89
N ALA A 4 7.03 -1.89 -7.33
CA ALA A 4 7.36 -3.32 -7.40
C ALA A 4 6.51 -4.13 -6.41
N PRO A 5 6.17 -5.39 -6.74
CA PRO A 5 5.33 -6.25 -5.90
C PRO A 5 5.91 -6.49 -4.49
N ILE A 6 7.23 -6.36 -4.33
CA ILE A 6 7.89 -6.48 -3.02
C ILE A 6 7.44 -5.39 -2.03
N HIS A 7 7.14 -4.17 -2.49
CA HIS A 7 6.70 -3.08 -1.61
C HIS A 7 5.29 -3.34 -1.06
N GLU A 8 4.44 -4.02 -1.84
CA GLU A 8 3.12 -4.46 -1.40
C GLU A 8 3.22 -5.54 -0.31
N ALA A 9 4.09 -6.53 -0.51
CA ALA A 9 4.34 -7.57 0.47
C ALA A 9 4.94 -7.01 1.77
N GLN A 10 5.86 -6.04 1.66
CA GLN A 10 6.45 -5.37 2.81
C GLN A 10 5.40 -4.56 3.59
N LEU A 11 4.59 -3.73 2.93
CA LEU A 11 3.53 -2.99 3.60
C LEU A 11 2.52 -3.92 4.27
N LEU A 12 2.10 -4.99 3.59
CA LEU A 12 1.18 -5.97 4.16
C LEU A 12 1.75 -6.64 5.41
N THR A 13 3.06 -6.92 5.42
CA THR A 13 3.76 -7.46 6.60
C THR A 13 3.70 -6.48 7.76
N TYR A 14 3.99 -5.19 7.53
CA TYR A 14 3.87 -4.18 8.58
C TYR A 14 2.44 -4.03 9.10
N LEU A 15 1.44 -4.04 8.22
CA LEU A 15 0.03 -3.99 8.62
C LEU A 15 -0.35 -5.17 9.53
N LYS A 16 0.13 -6.38 9.21
CA LYS A 16 -0.08 -7.57 10.06
C LYS A 16 0.61 -7.45 11.41
N LEU A 17 1.88 -7.03 11.43
CA LEU A 17 2.67 -6.89 12.66
C LEU A 17 2.12 -5.80 13.59
N THR A 18 1.58 -4.73 13.02
CA THR A 18 1.01 -3.59 13.78
C THR A 18 -0.48 -3.73 14.04
N ASN A 19 -1.11 -4.82 13.60
CA ASN A 19 -2.56 -5.05 13.64
C ASN A 19 -3.39 -3.89 13.04
N LEU A 20 -2.81 -3.15 12.10
CA LEU A 20 -3.49 -2.09 11.35
C LEU A 20 -4.23 -2.70 10.15
N LYS A 21 -5.42 -2.15 9.88
CA LYS A 21 -6.32 -2.68 8.84
C LYS A 21 -6.09 -2.08 7.46
N LEU A 22 -5.49 -0.89 7.39
CA LEU A 22 -5.34 -0.09 6.18
C LEU A 22 -3.93 0.48 6.07
N GLY A 23 -3.40 0.49 4.86
CA GLY A 23 -2.15 1.17 4.53
C GLY A 23 -2.18 1.73 3.12
N PHE A 24 -1.26 2.65 2.83
CA PHE A 24 -1.11 3.26 1.51
C PHE A 24 0.32 3.12 1.01
N LEU A 25 0.47 2.75 -0.26
CA LEU A 25 1.69 2.94 -1.02
C LEU A 25 1.53 4.17 -1.89
N LEU A 26 2.61 4.93 -1.97
CA LEU A 26 2.65 6.20 -2.68
C LEU A 26 3.77 6.11 -3.73
N ASN A 27 3.41 6.34 -4.98
CA ASN A 27 4.34 6.48 -6.10
C ASN A 27 4.38 7.95 -6.50
N TRP A 28 5.52 8.61 -6.30
CA TRP A 28 5.71 10.01 -6.68
C TRP A 28 6.19 10.18 -8.12
N ASN A 29 6.50 9.11 -8.83
CA ASN A 29 6.94 9.16 -10.21
C ASN A 29 5.77 9.06 -11.19
N VAL A 30 4.71 9.85 -10.94
CA VAL A 30 3.53 9.98 -11.80
C VAL A 30 3.09 11.44 -11.89
N PRO A 31 2.48 11.88 -13.01
CA PRO A 31 2.04 13.27 -13.18
C PRO A 31 0.91 13.70 -12.21
N LEU A 32 0.06 12.77 -11.79
CA LEU A 32 -1.07 13.04 -10.91
C LEU A 32 -1.00 12.11 -9.69
N MET A 33 -1.01 12.69 -8.49
CA MET A 33 -0.81 11.91 -7.25
C MET A 33 -1.93 10.88 -7.01
N LYS A 34 -3.16 11.15 -7.45
CA LYS A 34 -4.27 10.18 -7.37
C LYS A 34 -3.96 8.85 -8.06
N ASP A 35 -3.15 8.87 -9.11
CA ASP A 35 -2.75 7.68 -9.87
C ASP A 35 -1.54 6.97 -9.22
N GLY A 36 -0.88 7.65 -8.28
CA GLY A 36 0.26 7.13 -7.53
C GLY A 36 -0.10 6.52 -6.18
N ILE A 37 -1.35 6.66 -5.74
CA ILE A 37 -1.81 6.13 -4.45
C ILE A 37 -2.39 4.74 -4.65
N LYS A 38 -1.87 3.75 -3.92
CA LYS A 38 -2.43 2.40 -3.85
C LYS A 38 -2.82 2.07 -2.41
N ARG A 39 -4.11 1.77 -2.20
CA ARG A 39 -4.66 1.35 -0.90
C ARG A 39 -4.48 -0.15 -0.71
N MET A 40 -3.95 -0.55 0.44
CA MET A 40 -3.76 -1.93 0.87
C MET A 40 -4.65 -2.23 2.07
N VAL A 41 -5.22 -3.42 2.10
CA VAL A 41 -6.16 -3.88 3.13
C VAL A 41 -5.59 -5.10 3.85
N ASN A 42 -5.56 -5.05 5.17
CA ASN A 42 -5.24 -6.17 6.04
C ASN A 42 -6.49 -6.57 6.84
N SER A 43 -7.22 -7.58 6.35
CA SER A 43 -8.33 -8.21 7.07
C SER A 43 -9.46 -7.25 7.52
N LEU A 44 -9.86 -6.31 6.66
CA LEU A 44 -11.12 -5.58 6.86
C LEU A 44 -12.29 -6.55 6.63
N LYS A 45 -13.11 -6.78 7.65
CA LYS A 45 -14.45 -7.35 7.46
C LYS A 45 -15.38 -6.23 6.96
N GLU A 46 -16.20 -6.56 5.97
CA GLU A 46 -17.26 -5.69 5.44
C GLU A 46 -18.30 -5.33 6.49
#